data_AF-A0A930A7P9-F1
#
_entry.id   AF-A0A930A7P9-F1
#
_cell.length_a   1.000
_cell.length_b   1.000
_cell.length_c   1.000
_cell.angle_alpha   90.00
_cell.angle_beta   90.00
_cell.angle_gamma   90.00
#
_symmetry.space_group_name_H-M   'P 1'
#
loop_
_entity.id
_entity.type
_entity.pdbx_description
1 polymer ?
#
loop_
_entity_poly.entity_id
_entity_poly.type
_entity_poly.pdbx_seq_one_letter_code
_entity_poly.pdbx_strand_id
1 'polypeptide(L)' 'MVDSKAAKELAIKLRRLWDNDNYVKGIIAFAKTEKNIITISQFIDMSYRLNKEITADDISYLLEVLEDKS' A
#
# COMPACT_ATOMS: atom_id res chain seq x y z
N MET A 1 -2.02 -10.02 13.20
CA MET A 1 -1.59 -8.78 12.51
C MET A 1 -0.10 -8.89 12.29
N VAL A 2 0.39 -8.75 11.06
CA VAL A 2 1.84 -8.79 10.78
C VAL A 2 2.47 -7.62 11.56
N ASP A 3 3.18 -7.90 12.65
CA ASP A 3 3.92 -6.91 13.41
C ASP A 3 5.23 -6.57 12.69
N SER A 4 5.13 -6.21 11.41
CA SER A 4 6.25 -5.83 10.56
C SER A 4 6.44 -4.32 10.62
N LYS A 5 7.71 -3.91 10.72
CA LYS A 5 8.11 -2.50 10.58
C LYS A 5 7.62 -1.93 9.25
N ALA A 6 7.72 -2.68 8.16
CA ALA A 6 7.27 -2.26 6.84
C ALA A 6 5.75 -2.06 6.78
N ALA A 7 4.97 -2.91 7.46
CA ALA A 7 3.52 -2.74 7.57
C ALA A 7 3.14 -1.44 8.30
N LYS A 8 3.84 -1.11 9.40
CA LYS A 8 3.62 0.14 10.15
C LYS A 8 3.95 1.38 9.32
N GLU A 9 5.07 1.35 8.60
CA GLU A 9 5.46 2.44 7.71
C GLU A 9 4.47 2.63 6.55
N LEU A 10 4.04 1.54 5.92
CA LEU A 10 3.01 1.58 4.88
C LEU A 10 1.69 2.15 5.43
N ALA A 11 1.27 1.74 6.63
CA ALA A 11 0.07 2.27 7.26
C ALA A 11 0.09 3.79 7.40
N ILE A 12 1.22 4.36 7.81
CA ILE A 12 1.39 5.82 7.97
C ILE A 12 1.27 6.52 6.60
N LYS A 13 1.88 5.97 5.55
CA LYS A 13 1.80 6.53 4.19
C LYS A 13 0.37 6.51 3.67
N LEU A 14 -0.31 5.36 3.78
CA LEU A 14 -1.70 5.22 3.34
C LEU A 14 -2.62 6.16 4.11
N ARG A 15 -2.43 6.35 5.43
CA ARG A 15 -3.23 7.30 6.23
C ARG A 15 -3.10 8.76 5.79
N ARG A 16 -1.94 9.14 5.26
CA ARG A 16 -1.73 10.48 4.71
C ARG A 16 -2.47 10.70 3.39
N LEU A 17 -2.65 9.64 2.61
CA LEU A 17 -3.42 9.67 1.36
C LEU A 17 -4.92 9.57 1.63
N TRP A 18 -5.31 8.66 2.53
CA TRP A 18 -6.70 8.40 2.92
C TRP A 18 -6.78 8.27 4.43
N ASP A 19 -7.40 9.26 5.08
CA ASP A 19 -7.71 9.22 6.52
C ASP A 19 -8.89 8.26 6.80
N ASN A 20 -8.69 6.98 6.47
CA ASN A 20 -9.67 5.91 6.60
C ASN A 20 -9.00 4.63 7.10
N ASP A 21 -9.14 4.38 8.39
CA ASP A 21 -8.55 3.24 9.09
C ASP A 21 -8.96 1.88 8.52
N ASN A 22 -10.20 1.73 8.08
CA ASN A 22 -10.70 0.47 7.53
C ASN A 22 -10.07 0.19 6.18
N TYR A 23 -9.94 1.22 5.34
CA TYR A 23 -9.25 1.12 4.06
C TYR A 23 -7.77 0.74 4.26
N VAL A 24 -7.05 1.47 5.12
CA VAL A 24 -5.64 1.20 5.43
C VAL A 24 -5.43 -0.24 5.93
N LYS A 25 -6.28 -0.71 6.85
CA LYS A 25 -6.22 -2.09 7.35
C LYS A 25 -6.50 -3.11 6.25
N GLY A 26 -7.45 -2.82 5.36
CA GLY A 26 -7.77 -3.66 4.20
C GLY A 26 -6.57 -3.85 3.27
N ILE A 27 -5.89 -2.77 2.90
CA ILE A 27 -4.69 -2.82 2.03
C ILE A 27 -3.57 -3.65 2.67
N ILE A 28 -3.28 -3.44 3.95
CA ILE A 28 -2.22 -4.17 4.65
C ILE A 28 -2.56 -5.66 4.77
N ALA A 29 -3.83 -5.99 5.04
CA ALA A 29 -4.29 -7.38 5.07
C ALA A 29 -4.18 -8.04 3.68
N PHE A 30 -4.53 -7.32 2.62
CA PHE A 30 -4.51 -7.82 1.25
C PHE A 30 -3.09 -8.04 0.72
N ALA A 31 -2.12 -7.24 1.15
CA ALA A 31 -0.74 -7.39 0.69
C ALA A 31 -0.16 -8.80 0.95
N LYS A 32 -0.64 -9.54 1.96
CA LYS A 32 -0.30 -10.93 2.35
C LYS A 32 1.17 -11.18 2.73
N THR A 33 2.14 -10.56 2.06
CA THR A 33 3.58 -10.78 2.20
C THR A 33 4.34 -9.48 2.44
N GLU A 34 5.51 -9.56 3.09
CA GLU A 34 6.37 -8.39 3.32
C GLU A 34 6.90 -7.80 2.00
N LYS A 35 7.17 -8.64 1.00
CA LYS A 35 7.56 -8.20 -0.34
C LYS A 35 6.51 -7.28 -0.96
N ASN A 36 5.23 -7.68 -0.92
CA ASN A 36 4.13 -6.89 -1.48
C ASN A 36 3.93 -5.59 -0.71
N ILE A 37 4.05 -5.61 0.62
CA ILE A 37 4.02 -4.40 1.46
C ILE A 37 5.11 -3.41 1.02
N ILE A 38 6.33 -3.90 0.80
CA ILE A 38 7.45 -3.06 0.32
C ILE A 38 7.15 -2.52 -1.07
N THR A 39 6.62 -3.34 -1.99
CA THR A 39 6.26 -2.89 -3.35
C THR A 39 5.22 -1.78 -3.34
N ILE A 40 4.15 -1.90 -2.55
CA ILE A 40 3.13 -0.84 -2.41
C ILE A 40 3.76 0.44 -1.84
N SER A 41 4.61 0.29 -0.82
CA SER A 41 5.32 1.42 -0.21
C SER A 41 6.22 2.16 -1.21
N GLN A 42 6.92 1.41 -2.07
CA GLN A 42 7.78 1.96 -3.13
C GLN A 42 6.98 2.62 -4.25
N PHE A 43 5.82 2.06 -4.61
CA PHE A 43 4.90 2.66 -5.58
C PHE A 43 4.45 4.05 -5.10
N ILE A 44 4.07 4.18 -3.83
CA ILE A 44 3.71 5.46 -3.22
C ILE A 44 4.88 6.45 -3.21
N ASP A 45 6.09 6.01 -2.86
CA ASP A 45 7.26 6.90 -2.88
C ASP A 45 7.59 7.37 -4.31
N MET A 46 7.40 6.52 -5.30
CA MET A 46 7.65 6.86 -6.69
C MET A 46 6.64 7.87 -7.22
N SER A 47 5.36 7.79 -6.86
CA SER A 47 4.38 8.80 -7.28
C SER A 47 4.72 10.18 -6.74
N TYR A 48 5.14 10.28 -5.47
CA TYR A 48 5.56 11.55 -4.87
C TYR A 48 6.76 12.15 -5.60
N ARG A 49 7.76 11.32 -5.96
CA ARG A 49 8.92 11.75 -6.75
C ARG A 49 8.53 12.25 -8.14
N LEU A 50 7.49 11.68 -8.73
CA LEU A 50 6.99 12.03 -10.06
C LEU A 50 5.91 13.13 -10.03
N ASN A 51 5.58 13.66 -8.86
CA ASN A 51 4.46 14.59 -8.64
C ASN A 51 3.14 14.06 -9.26
N LYS A 52 2.89 12.76 -9.08
CA LYS A 52 1.67 12.08 -9.50
C LYS A 52 0.76 11.85 -8.31
N GLU A 53 -0.49 12.26 -8.47
CA GLU A 53 -1.55 11.89 -7.53
C GLU A 53 -1.79 10.38 -7.61
N ILE A 54 -2.02 9.75 -6.45
CA ILE A 54 -2.44 8.36 -6.36
C ILE A 54 -3.91 8.34 -5.95
N THR A 55 -4.71 7.60 -6.70
CA THR A 55 -6.11 7.30 -6.39
C THR A 55 -6.27 5.95 -5.71
N ALA A 56 -7.44 5.71 -5.12
CA ALA A 56 -7.75 4.40 -4.55
C ALA A 56 -7.77 3.29 -5.62
N ASP A 57 -8.12 3.64 -6.86
CA ASP A 57 -8.15 2.72 -7.99
C ASP A 57 -6.73 2.28 -8.38
N ASP A 58 -5.74 3.19 -8.35
CA ASP A 58 -4.33 2.85 -8.62
C ASP A 58 -3.79 1.80 -7.62
N ILE A 59 -4.14 1.95 -6.34
CA ILE A 59 -3.78 0.99 -5.30
C ILE A 59 -4.52 -0.33 -5.51
N SER A 60 -5.82 -0.28 -5.84
CA SER A 60 -6.62 -1.48 -6.08
C SER A 60 -6.06 -2.30 -7.26
N TYR A 61 -5.73 -1.63 -8.36
CA TYR A 61 -5.10 -2.26 -9.52
C TYR A 61 -3.72 -2.87 -9.18
N LEU A 62 -2.91 -2.15 -8.39
CA LEU A 62 -1.63 -2.70 -7.93
C LEU A 62 -1.83 -3.96 -7.07
N LEU A 63 -2.84 -3.97 -6.21
CA LEU A 63 -3.15 -5.15 -5.39
C LEU A 63 -3.56 -6.36 -6.23
N GLU A 64 -4.41 -6.17 -7.24
CA GLU A 64 -4.78 -7.23 -8.20
C GLU A 64 -3.53 -7.82 -8.89
N VAL A 65 -2.64 -6.96 -9.41
CA VAL A 65 -1.39 -7.39 -10.05
C VAL A 65 -0.47 -8.14 -9.09
N LEU A 66 -0.47 -7.79 -7.81
CA LEU A 66 0.32 -8.49 -6.79
C LEU A 66 -0.30 -9.82 -6.37
N GLU A 67 -1.62 -9.95 -6.40
CA GLU A 67 -2.33 -11.21 -6.14
C GLU A 67 -2.04 -12.25 -7.22
N ASP A 68 -2.09 -11.88 -8.50
CA ASP A 68 -1.79 -12.77 -9.63
C ASP A 68 -0.35 -13.31 -9.64
N LYS A 69 0.56 -12.63 -8.93
CA LYS A 69 2.00 -12.95 -8.88
C LYS A 69 2.46 -13.64 -7.59
N SER A 70 1.56 -13.83 -6.64
CA SER A 70 1.83 -14.42 -5.32
C SER A 70 1.51 -15.91 -5.28
#